data_AF-A0A821HTD7-F1
#
_entry.id   AF-A0A821HTD7-F1
#
_cell.length_a   1.000
_cell.length_b   1.000
_cell.length_c   1.000
_cell.angle_alpha   90.00
_cell.angle_beta   90.00
_cell.angle_gamma   90.00
#
_symmetry.space_group_name_H-M   'P 1'
#
loop_
_entity.id
_entity.type
_entity.pdbx_description
1 polymer ?
#
loop_
_entity_poly.entity_id
_entity_poly.type
_entity_poly.pdbx_seq_one_letter_code
_entity_poly.pdbx_strand_id
1 'polypeptide(L)'
;MNVYFQILIQPTNARYLMCIMFLFWHIFPIHILFSTTIINGRCNQFGLYYILHNIYLIIFVGFIPIILMSVFGYLTYRNVRQLQLRIQPISYSTVNHRGSIITQSRERQLFYMVLGETFIHVITILLYPFILLEIAITTYMGVVKSIDRIRIENFIVTIASLTFFINIGSRFYIFFVMSKTFRKD
;
A
#
# COMPACT_ATOMS: atom_id res chain seq x y z
N MET A 1 -7.21 -24.86 11.09
CA MET A 1 -7.32 -23.66 10.23
C MET A 1 -8.80 -23.51 9.90
N ASN A 2 -9.43 -22.44 10.41
CA ASN A 2 -10.86 -22.36 10.69
C ASN A 2 -11.74 -22.33 9.42
N VAL A 3 -12.87 -23.05 9.40
CA VAL A 3 -13.80 -23.19 8.25
C VAL A 3 -14.31 -21.83 7.75
N TYR A 4 -14.49 -20.87 8.66
CA TYR A 4 -14.85 -19.49 8.33
C TYR A 4 -13.82 -18.78 7.43
N PHE A 5 -12.54 -19.16 7.53
CA PHE A 5 -11.48 -18.59 6.70
C PHE A 5 -11.59 -19.08 5.25
N GLN A 6 -12.07 -20.31 5.02
CA GLN A 6 -12.25 -20.87 3.67
C GLN A 6 -13.45 -20.26 2.94
N ILE A 7 -14.51 -19.87 3.66
CA ILE A 7 -15.69 -19.21 3.08
C ILE A 7 -15.36 -17.79 2.61
N LEU A 8 -14.47 -17.09 3.33
CA LEU A 8 -13.98 -15.75 2.95
C LEU A 8 -13.07 -15.77 1.72
N ILE A 9 -12.40 -16.90 1.46
CA ILE A 9 -11.46 -17.09 0.35
C ILE A 9 -12.18 -17.48 -0.96
N GLN A 10 -13.48 -17.80 -0.93
CA GLN A 10 -14.22 -18.06 -2.16
C GLN A 10 -14.18 -16.83 -3.09
N PRO A 11 -13.80 -16.99 -4.37
CA PRO A 11 -13.49 -15.88 -5.26
C PRO A 11 -14.71 -14.96 -5.51
N THR A 12 -15.93 -15.48 -5.40
CA THR A 12 -17.18 -14.72 -5.46
C THR A 12 -17.32 -13.78 -4.26
N ASN A 13 -17.14 -14.29 -3.04
CA ASN A 13 -17.25 -13.50 -1.81
C ASN A 13 -16.11 -12.48 -1.70
N ALA A 14 -14.90 -12.87 -2.09
CA ALA A 14 -13.75 -11.97 -2.13
C ALA A 14 -13.97 -10.78 -3.09
N ARG A 15 -14.61 -11.02 -4.25
CA ARG A 15 -14.93 -9.96 -5.21
C ARG A 15 -15.97 -8.97 -4.65
N TYR A 16 -17.03 -9.46 -4.02
CA TYR A 16 -18.02 -8.58 -3.37
C TYR A 16 -17.38 -7.77 -2.23
N LEU A 17 -16.56 -8.42 -1.40
CA LEU A 17 -15.83 -7.76 -0.32
C LEU A 17 -14.91 -6.66 -0.86
N MET A 18 -14.15 -6.92 -1.92
CA MET A 18 -13.30 -5.92 -2.57
C MET A 18 -14.11 -4.73 -3.09
N CYS A 19 -15.24 -4.96 -3.77
CA CYS A 19 -16.10 -3.87 -4.25
C CYS A 19 -16.66 -3.02 -3.11
N ILE A 20 -17.14 -3.66 -2.04
CA ILE A 20 -17.67 -2.96 -0.86
C ILE A 20 -16.58 -2.13 -0.20
N MET A 21 -15.39 -2.72 0.01
CA MET A 21 -14.26 -2.00 0.57
C MET A 21 -13.86 -0.81 -0.31
N PHE A 22 -13.79 -0.99 -1.63
CA PHE A 22 -13.45 0.09 -2.55
C PHE A 22 -14.44 1.26 -2.47
N LEU A 23 -15.74 0.98 -2.50
CA LEU A 23 -16.77 1.99 -2.35
C LEU A 23 -16.71 2.69 -0.99
N PHE A 24 -16.56 1.91 0.08
CA PHE A 24 -16.45 2.44 1.43
C PHE A 24 -15.26 3.40 1.55
N TRP A 25 -14.09 3.02 1.06
CA TRP A 25 -12.87 3.84 1.12
C TRP A 25 -12.93 5.11 0.26
N HIS A 26 -13.78 5.16 -0.77
CA HIS A 26 -13.99 6.37 -1.58
C HIS A 26 -15.12 7.26 -1.06
N ILE A 27 -16.17 6.68 -0.46
CA ILE A 27 -17.24 7.45 0.17
C ILE A 27 -16.75 8.06 1.48
N PHE A 28 -15.92 7.34 2.23
CA PHE A 28 -15.39 7.81 3.51
C PHE A 28 -14.79 9.23 3.40
N PRO A 29 -13.83 9.56 2.52
CA PRO A 29 -13.24 10.89 2.47
C PRO A 29 -14.21 12.03 2.10
N ILE A 30 -15.43 11.76 1.64
CA ILE A 30 -16.41 12.82 1.36
C ILE A 30 -16.74 13.63 2.62
N HIS A 31 -16.74 13.02 3.81
CA HIS A 31 -17.01 13.74 5.07
C HIS A 31 -15.94 14.81 5.39
N ILE A 32 -14.73 14.67 4.84
CA ILE A 32 -13.62 15.60 5.01
C ILE A 32 -13.97 16.94 4.36
N LEU A 33 -14.59 16.92 3.17
CA LEU A 33 -14.97 18.14 2.43
C LEU A 33 -15.93 19.01 3.25
N PHE A 34 -16.93 18.40 3.88
CA PHE A 34 -17.89 19.10 4.74
C PHE A 34 -17.27 19.68 6.01
N SER A 35 -16.12 19.13 6.44
CA SER A 35 -15.45 19.53 7.69
C SER A 35 -14.33 20.54 7.47
N THR A 36 -14.08 20.95 6.22
CA THR A 36 -13.14 22.03 5.90
C THR A 36 -13.82 23.38 6.06
N THR A 37 -13.17 24.30 6.79
CA THR A 37 -13.67 25.66 7.00
C THR A 37 -12.55 26.66 6.69
N ILE A 38 -12.92 27.92 6.46
CA ILE A 38 -11.96 29.00 6.23
C ILE A 38 -11.86 29.81 7.51
N ILE A 39 -10.73 29.70 8.21
CA ILE A 39 -10.44 30.51 9.40
C ILE A 39 -9.09 31.20 9.17
N ASN A 40 -9.04 32.52 9.37
CA ASN A 40 -7.84 33.35 9.19
C ASN A 40 -7.19 33.21 7.79
N GLY A 41 -8.01 33.14 6.74
CA GLY A 41 -7.55 33.02 5.35
C GLY A 41 -6.92 31.67 5.00
N ARG A 42 -7.01 30.67 5.89
CA ARG A 42 -6.57 29.30 5.63
C ARG A 42 -7.77 28.39 5.49
N CYS A 43 -7.84 27.65 4.39
CA CYS A 43 -8.78 26.55 4.21
C CYS A 43 -8.18 25.31 4.86
N ASN A 44 -8.67 24.94 6.04
CA ASN A 44 -8.22 23.75 6.73
C ASN A 44 -9.30 23.21 7.68
N GLN A 45 -9.02 22.06 8.26
CA GLN A 45 -9.72 21.55 9.42
C GLN A 45 -9.12 22.19 10.68
N PHE A 46 -9.97 22.49 11.66
CA PHE A 46 -9.54 23.14 12.90
C PHE A 46 -10.08 22.39 14.13
N GLY A 47 -9.44 22.60 15.28
CA GLY A 47 -9.86 22.07 16.57
C GLY A 47 -9.68 20.55 16.72
N LEU A 48 -10.56 19.93 17.49
CA LEU A 48 -10.48 18.51 17.88
C LEU A 48 -10.58 17.57 16.66
N TYR A 49 -11.38 17.96 15.66
CA TYR A 49 -11.53 17.19 14.42
C TYR A 49 -10.22 17.06 13.64
N TYR A 50 -9.41 18.13 13.56
CA TYR A 50 -8.08 18.09 12.92
C TYR A 50 -7.17 17.05 13.58
N ILE A 51 -7.18 16.96 14.91
CA ILE A 51 -6.35 16.00 15.66
C ILE A 51 -6.81 14.56 15.37
N LEU A 52 -8.12 14.30 15.48
CA LEU A 52 -8.69 12.97 15.19
C LEU A 52 -8.43 12.54 13.75
N HIS A 53 -8.57 13.47 12.80
CA HIS A 53 -8.30 13.21 11.39
C HIS A 53 -6.83 12.84 11.15
N ASN A 54 -5.88 13.58 11.74
CA ASN A 54 -4.45 13.25 11.62
C ASN A 54 -4.10 11.90 12.24
N ILE A 55 -4.65 11.57 13.41
CA ILE A 55 -4.45 10.25 14.04
C ILE A 55 -4.98 9.14 13.13
N TYR A 56 -6.17 9.34 12.55
CA TYR A 56 -6.74 8.42 11.58
C TYR A 56 -5.82 8.23 10.36
N LEU A 57 -5.30 9.30 9.77
CA LEU A 57 -4.38 9.22 8.63
C LEU A 57 -3.09 8.49 9.00
N ILE A 58 -2.49 8.79 10.15
CA ILE A 58 -1.25 8.14 10.62
C ILE A 58 -1.45 6.64 10.75
N ILE A 59 -2.54 6.20 11.39
CA ILE A 59 -2.77 4.80 11.71
C ILE A 59 -3.32 4.04 10.50
N PHE A 60 -4.45 4.47 9.95
CA PHE A 60 -5.21 3.69 8.96
C PHE A 60 -4.69 3.88 7.53
N VAL A 61 -4.14 5.05 7.21
CA VAL A 61 -3.60 5.33 5.86
C VAL A 61 -2.08 5.11 5.83
N GLY A 62 -1.39 5.42 6.92
CA GLY A 62 0.06 5.26 7.05
C GLY A 62 0.49 3.86 7.48
N PHE A 63 0.44 3.58 8.78
CA PHE A 63 1.10 2.41 9.35
C PHE A 63 0.43 1.08 9.01
N ILE A 64 -0.91 0.98 9.09
CA ILE A 64 -1.61 -0.28 8.86
C ILE A 64 -1.32 -0.85 7.46
N PRO A 65 -1.45 -0.09 6.36
CA PRO A 65 -1.14 -0.59 5.02
C PRO A 65 0.30 -1.06 4.88
N ILE A 66 1.27 -0.29 5.39
CA ILE A 66 2.69 -0.65 5.35
C ILE A 66 2.94 -1.98 6.09
N ILE A 67 2.40 -2.12 7.30
CA ILE A 67 2.58 -3.31 8.13
C ILE A 67 1.93 -4.52 7.45
N LEU A 68 0.68 -4.40 6.99
CA LEU A 68 -0.02 -5.49 6.32
C LEU A 68 0.69 -5.91 5.04
N MET A 69 1.08 -4.97 4.18
CA MET A 69 1.79 -5.27 2.94
C MET A 69 3.16 -5.89 3.20
N SER A 70 3.88 -5.44 4.24
CA SER A 70 5.17 -6.02 4.62
C SER A 70 5.00 -7.45 5.16
N VAL A 71 4.03 -7.69 6.04
CA VAL A 71 3.74 -9.02 6.61
C VAL A 71 3.28 -9.98 5.52
N PHE A 72 2.28 -9.61 4.71
CA PHE A 72 1.79 -10.46 3.63
C PHE A 72 2.84 -10.65 2.54
N GLY A 73 3.62 -9.62 2.20
CA GLY A 73 4.73 -9.72 1.27
C GLY A 73 5.79 -10.71 1.75
N TYR A 74 6.18 -10.63 3.02
CA TYR A 74 7.12 -11.58 3.64
C TYR A 74 6.58 -13.01 3.72
N LEU A 75 5.33 -13.19 4.15
CA LEU A 75 4.68 -14.51 4.20
C LEU A 75 4.58 -15.14 2.80
N THR A 76 4.24 -14.33 1.80
CA THR A 76 4.18 -14.78 0.40
C THR A 76 5.57 -15.16 -0.10
N TYR A 77 6.59 -14.36 0.19
CA TYR A 77 7.99 -14.70 -0.13
C TYR A 77 8.43 -16.02 0.51
N ARG A 78 8.13 -16.22 1.79
CA ARG A 78 8.45 -17.47 2.49
C ARG A 78 7.74 -18.66 1.86
N ASN A 79 6.44 -18.54 1.55
CA ASN A 79 5.65 -19.60 0.92
C ASN A 79 6.19 -19.96 -0.47
N VAL A 80 6.53 -18.95 -1.29
CA VAL A 80 7.12 -19.17 -2.62
C VAL A 80 8.48 -19.84 -2.52
N ARG A 81 9.34 -19.39 -1.59
CA ARG A 81 10.65 -20.03 -1.35
C ARG A 81 10.50 -21.48 -0.92
N GLN A 82 9.52 -21.80 -0.06
CA GLN A 82 9.23 -23.17 0.35
C GLN A 82 8.68 -24.02 -0.79
N LEU A 83 7.82 -23.47 -1.64
CA LEU A 83 7.37 -24.14 -2.86
C LEU A 83 8.56 -24.48 -3.77
N GLN A 84 9.49 -23.54 -3.95
CA GLN A 84 10.70 -23.75 -4.75
C GLN A 84 11.59 -24.87 -4.18
N LEU A 85 11.72 -24.96 -2.85
CA LEU A 85 12.50 -26.01 -2.20
C LEU A 85 11.81 -27.39 -2.25
N ARG A 86 10.47 -27.44 -2.25
CA ARG A 86 9.70 -28.70 -2.35
C ARG A 86 9.60 -29.22 -3.78
N ILE A 87 9.55 -28.35 -4.77
CA ILE A 87 9.56 -28.73 -6.19
C ILE A 87 11.02 -28.95 -6.61
N GLN A 88 11.68 -29.93 -6.00
CA GLN A 88 12.77 -30.62 -6.69
C GLN A 88 12.12 -31.46 -7.80
N PRO A 89 12.66 -31.48 -9.03
CA PRO A 89 12.06 -32.22 -10.12
C PRO A 89 12.16 -33.72 -9.81
N ILE A 90 11.06 -34.31 -9.37
CA ILE A 90 10.89 -35.76 -9.43
C ILE A 90 10.82 -36.08 -10.93
N SER A 91 11.95 -36.55 -11.45
CA SER A 91 12.20 -36.88 -12.85
C SER A 91 11.38 -38.10 -13.28
N TYR A 92 10.06 -37.99 -13.31
CA TYR A 92 9.20 -39.02 -13.90
C TYR A 92 8.00 -38.37 -14.62
N SER A 93 7.82 -38.78 -15.88
CA SER A 93 6.64 -38.61 -16.75
C SER A 93 6.67 -37.44 -17.77
N THR A 94 6.91 -37.84 -19.01
CA THR A 94 7.43 -37.08 -20.16
C THR A 94 6.42 -36.33 -21.03
N VAL A 95 5.16 -36.07 -20.61
CA VAL A 95 4.14 -35.56 -21.57
C VAL A 95 3.58 -34.16 -21.27
N ASN A 96 3.68 -33.63 -20.04
CA ASN A 96 3.12 -32.29 -19.70
C ASN A 96 4.14 -31.26 -19.18
N HIS A 97 5.45 -31.55 -19.31
CA HIS A 97 6.49 -30.78 -18.63
C HIS A 97 6.68 -29.35 -19.19
N ARG A 98 6.45 -29.11 -20.49
CA ARG A 98 6.56 -27.75 -21.06
C ARG A 98 5.48 -26.81 -20.54
N GLY A 99 4.23 -27.29 -20.39
CA GLY A 99 3.13 -26.49 -19.86
C GLY A 99 3.35 -26.07 -18.42
N SER A 100 3.81 -26.99 -17.56
CA SER A 100 4.07 -26.72 -16.14
C SER A 100 5.25 -25.78 -15.90
N ILE A 101 6.31 -25.87 -16.72
CA ILE A 101 7.47 -24.97 -16.63
C ILE A 101 7.09 -23.54 -17.03
N ILE A 102 6.26 -23.38 -18.07
CA ILE A 102 5.80 -22.06 -18.52
C ILE A 102 4.88 -21.42 -17.47
N THR A 103 3.91 -22.16 -16.92
CA THR A 103 3.01 -21.64 -15.87
C THR A 103 3.78 -21.25 -14.60
N GLN A 104 4.72 -22.08 -14.14
CA GLN A 104 5.56 -21.79 -12.98
C GLN A 104 6.46 -20.55 -13.21
N SER A 105 6.95 -20.35 -14.42
CA SER A 105 7.75 -19.15 -14.75
C SER A 105 6.91 -17.86 -14.73
N ARG A 106 5.63 -17.94 -15.15
CA ARG A 106 4.68 -16.82 -15.15
C ARG A 106 4.24 -16.46 -13.74
N GLU A 107 3.93 -17.43 -12.91
CA GLU A 107 3.62 -17.23 -11.48
C GLU A 107 4.78 -16.57 -10.75
N ARG A 108 6.02 -16.96 -11.06
CA ARG A 108 7.22 -16.34 -10.50
C ARG A 108 7.39 -14.87 -10.93
N GLN A 109 7.12 -14.55 -12.20
CA GLN A 109 7.16 -13.16 -12.67
C GLN A 109 6.11 -12.29 -12.00
N LEU A 110 4.87 -12.79 -11.88
CA LEU A 110 3.79 -12.11 -11.15
C LEU A 110 4.17 -11.88 -9.68
N PHE A 111 4.79 -12.87 -9.04
CA PHE A 111 5.26 -12.72 -7.67
C PHE A 111 6.33 -11.63 -7.52
N TYR A 112 7.37 -11.62 -8.36
CA TYR A 112 8.40 -10.58 -8.31
C TYR A 112 7.86 -9.17 -8.59
N MET A 113 6.83 -9.08 -9.45
CA MET A 113 6.14 -7.83 -9.73
C MET A 113 5.39 -7.30 -8.52
N VAL A 114 4.60 -8.14 -7.84
CA VAL A 114 3.89 -7.75 -6.61
C VAL A 114 4.87 -7.37 -5.50
N LEU A 115 5.99 -8.08 -5.39
CA LEU A 115 7.03 -7.77 -4.40
C LEU A 115 7.72 -6.43 -4.71
N GLY A 116 8.02 -6.17 -5.98
CA GLY A 116 8.55 -4.88 -6.45
C GLY A 116 7.59 -3.72 -6.18
N GLU A 117 6.30 -3.91 -6.48
CA GLU A 117 5.25 -2.93 -6.18
C GLU A 117 5.17 -2.67 -4.67
N THR A 118 5.17 -3.73 -3.86
CA THR A 118 5.14 -3.62 -2.40
C THR A 118 6.35 -2.83 -1.87
N PHE A 119 7.54 -3.10 -2.39
CA PHE A 119 8.76 -2.40 -1.97
C PHE A 119 8.73 -0.91 -2.31
N ILE A 120 8.36 -0.56 -3.54
CA ILE A 120 8.23 0.85 -3.96
C ILE A 120 7.15 1.55 -3.13
N HIS A 121 6.04 0.87 -2.87
CA HIS A 121 4.95 1.38 -2.05
C HIS A 121 5.40 1.72 -0.62
N VAL A 122 6.13 0.83 0.04
CA VAL A 122 6.67 1.10 1.38
C VAL A 122 7.56 2.34 1.37
N ILE A 123 8.51 2.45 0.44
CA ILE A 123 9.46 3.58 0.40
C ILE A 123 8.75 4.91 0.19
N THR A 124 7.81 4.94 -0.75
CA THR A 124 7.10 6.16 -1.15
C THR A 124 6.07 6.62 -0.12
N ILE A 125 5.43 5.69 0.60
CA ILE A 125 4.43 6.02 1.63
C ILE A 125 5.08 6.39 2.95
N LEU A 126 6.21 5.78 3.31
CA LEU A 126 6.77 5.85 4.66
C LEU A 126 7.03 7.29 5.13
N LEU A 127 7.42 8.20 4.24
CA LEU A 127 7.70 9.59 4.63
C LEU A 127 6.48 10.31 5.24
N TYR A 128 5.28 10.04 4.74
CA TYR A 128 4.05 10.75 5.11
C TYR A 128 3.62 10.58 6.58
N PRO A 129 3.43 9.35 7.12
CA PRO A 129 3.01 9.17 8.52
C PRO A 129 4.04 9.68 9.53
N PHE A 130 5.34 9.66 9.20
CA PHE A 130 6.37 10.19 10.09
C PHE A 130 6.27 11.71 10.25
N ILE A 131 6.01 12.44 9.16
CA ILE A 131 5.83 13.90 9.23
C ILE A 131 4.54 14.23 9.99
N LEU A 132 3.44 13.52 9.70
CA LEU A 132 2.19 13.74 10.44
C LEU A 132 2.33 13.43 11.93
N LEU A 133 3.13 12.42 12.29
CA LEU A 133 3.43 12.10 13.67
C LEU A 133 4.20 13.25 14.37
N GLU A 134 5.19 13.85 13.70
CA GLU A 134 5.90 15.03 14.22
C GLU A 134 4.95 16.20 14.45
N ILE A 135 4.08 16.48 13.49
CA ILE A 135 3.08 17.55 13.59
C ILE A 135 2.10 17.28 14.74
N ALA A 136 1.64 16.03 14.89
CA ALA A 136 0.72 15.64 15.96
C ALA A 136 1.37 15.78 17.34
N ILE A 137 2.61 15.29 17.52
CA ILE A 137 3.34 15.37 18.79
C ILE A 137 3.58 16.83 19.19
N THR A 138 4.09 17.64 18.26
CA THR A 138 4.40 19.04 18.53
C THR A 138 3.15 19.88 18.82
N THR A 139 2.02 19.57 18.18
CA THR A 139 0.72 20.18 18.47
C THR A 139 0.24 19.78 19.86
N TYR A 140 0.36 18.50 20.23
CA TYR A 140 -0.04 18.01 21.56
C TYR A 140 0.81 18.62 22.69
N MET A 141 2.12 18.80 22.46
CA MET A 141 3.03 19.43 23.42
C MET A 141 2.86 20.95 23.53
N GLY A 142 1.96 21.56 22.74
CA GLY A 142 1.71 23.01 22.77
C GLY A 142 2.90 23.86 22.34
N VAL A 143 3.81 23.30 21.53
CA VAL A 143 5.01 24.01 21.08
C VAL A 143 4.61 25.10 20.11
N VAL A 144 4.87 26.37 20.48
CA VAL A 144 4.64 27.52 19.61
C VAL A 144 5.66 27.47 18.47
N LYS A 145 5.21 27.06 17.28
CA LYS A 145 6.05 27.02 16.07
C LYS A 145 6.13 28.40 15.41
N SER A 146 7.30 28.75 14.89
CA SER A 146 7.44 29.93 14.04
C SER A 146 6.66 29.76 12.73
N ILE A 147 6.26 30.87 12.13
CA ILE A 147 5.52 30.87 10.85
C ILE A 147 6.33 30.15 9.76
N ASP A 148 7.65 30.34 9.74
CA ASP A 148 8.53 29.69 8.76
C ASP A 148 8.60 28.18 8.96
N ARG A 149 8.64 27.69 10.20
CA ARG A 149 8.59 26.26 10.49
C ARG A 149 7.29 25.62 9.99
N ILE A 150 6.16 26.27 10.22
CA ILE A 150 4.85 25.80 9.72
C ILE A 150 4.84 25.75 8.19
N ARG A 151 5.47 26.71 7.51
CA ARG A 151 5.57 26.71 6.04
C ARG A 151 6.42 25.55 5.54
N ILE A 152 7.56 25.28 6.18
CA ILE A 152 8.42 24.14 5.84
C ILE A 152 7.68 22.83 6.04
N GLU A 153 6.97 22.66 7.17
CA GLU A 153 6.19 21.45 7.43
C GLU A 153 5.13 21.21 6.35
N ASN A 154 4.36 22.23 5.98
CA ASN A 154 3.37 22.11 4.90
C ASN A 154 4.02 21.78 3.54
N PHE A 155 5.20 22.36 3.27
CA PHE A 155 5.95 22.05 2.05
C PHE A 155 6.39 20.59 2.02
N ILE A 156 6.93 20.07 3.12
CA ILE A 156 7.36 18.68 3.22
C ILE A 156 6.15 17.73 3.14
N VAL A 157 5.02 18.05 3.81
CA VAL A 157 3.76 17.28 3.69
C VAL A 157 3.29 17.23 2.23
N THR A 158 3.42 18.33 1.50
CA THR A 158 3.09 18.40 0.06
C THR A 158 4.03 17.53 -0.78
N ILE A 159 5.33 17.53 -0.50
CA ILE A 159 6.28 16.62 -1.18
C ILE A 159 5.95 15.15 -0.86
N ALA A 160 5.66 14.85 0.40
CA ALA A 160 5.30 13.51 0.83
C ALA A 160 4.01 13.03 0.14
N SER A 161 3.01 13.91 -0.01
CA SER A 161 1.79 13.57 -0.74
C SER A 161 2.04 13.39 -2.25
N LEU A 162 2.93 14.17 -2.85
CA LEU A 162 3.32 14.00 -4.25
C LEU A 162 4.01 12.65 -4.50
N THR A 163 4.79 12.18 -3.52
CA THR A 163 5.44 10.87 -3.57
C THR A 163 4.42 9.72 -3.71
N PHE A 164 3.18 9.88 -3.25
CA PHE A 164 2.13 8.88 -3.47
C PHE A 164 1.83 8.65 -4.97
N PHE A 165 1.91 9.67 -5.80
CA PHE A 165 1.66 9.53 -7.24
C PHE A 165 2.76 8.71 -7.95
N ILE A 166 3.97 8.65 -7.37
CA ILE A 166 5.04 7.81 -7.89
C ILE A 166 4.63 6.33 -7.86
N ASN A 167 3.83 5.88 -6.89
CA ASN A 167 3.31 4.52 -6.86
C ASN A 167 2.41 4.18 -8.03
N ILE A 168 1.64 5.15 -8.53
CA ILE A 168 0.75 4.93 -9.66
C ILE A 168 1.58 4.73 -10.93
N GLY A 169 2.59 5.58 -11.13
CA GLY A 169 3.50 5.48 -12.28
C GLY A 169 4.45 4.28 -12.21
N SER A 170 4.90 3.89 -11.01
CA SER A 170 5.88 2.82 -10.82
C SER A 170 5.39 1.46 -11.31
N ARG A 171 4.08 1.20 -11.21
CA ARG A 171 3.46 -0.03 -11.71
C ARG A 171 3.87 -0.29 -13.16
N PHE A 172 3.67 0.68 -14.04
CA PHE A 172 4.02 0.55 -15.47
C PHE A 172 5.49 0.16 -15.66
N TYR A 173 6.41 0.82 -14.96
CA TYR A 173 7.84 0.52 -15.03
C TYR A 173 8.18 -0.86 -14.45
N ILE A 174 7.55 -1.28 -13.35
CA ILE A 174 7.72 -2.63 -12.80
C ILE A 174 7.24 -3.68 -13.81
N PHE A 175 6.07 -3.47 -14.42
CA PHE A 175 5.53 -4.35 -15.47
C PHE A 175 6.51 -4.50 -16.64
N PHE A 176 7.05 -3.38 -17.13
CA PHE A 176 8.02 -3.36 -18.23
C PHE A 176 9.36 -4.01 -17.86
N VAL A 177 9.85 -3.80 -16.63
CA VAL A 177 11.14 -4.34 -16.19
C VAL A 177 11.06 -5.85 -15.94
N MET A 178 9.95 -6.34 -15.37
CA MET A 178 9.82 -7.73 -14.91
C MET A 178 9.29 -8.71 -15.97
N SER A 179 8.49 -8.24 -16.93
CA SER A 179 8.03 -9.11 -18.01
C SER A 179 9.16 -9.35 -19.02
N LYS A 180 9.83 -10.50 -18.90
CA LYS A 180 10.76 -10.98 -19.94
C LYS A 180 10.04 -11.32 -21.24
N THR A 181 8.72 -11.53 -21.19
CA THR A 181 7.88 -11.89 -22.32
C THR A 181 7.75 -10.73 -23.32
N PHE A 182 7.72 -9.48 -22.86
CA PHE A 182 7.66 -8.30 -23.74
C PHE A 182 9.03 -7.84 -24.27
N ARG A 183 10.13 -8.43 -23.81
CA ARG A 183 11.49 -8.02 -24.18
C ARG A 183 12.19 -8.99 -25.15
N LYS A 184 11.46 -10.02 -25.61
CA LYS A 184 11.96 -11.07 -26.49
C LYS A 184 11.29 -11.09 -27.86
N ASP A 185 10.40 -10.13 -28.12
CA ASP A 185 9.90 -9.77 -29.44
C ASP A 185 10.55 -8.44 -29.86
#